data_AF-A0A098VS63-F1
#
_entry.id   AF-A0A098VS63-F1
#
_cell.length_a   1.000
_cell.length_b   1.000
_cell.length_c   1.000
_cell.angle_alpha   90.00
_cell.angle_beta   90.00
_cell.angle_gamma   90.00
#
_symmetry.space_group_name_H-M   'P 1'
#
loop_
_entity.id
_entity.type
_entity.pdbx_description
1 polymer ?
#
loop_
_entity_poly.entity_id
_entity_poly.type
_entity_poly.pdbx_seq_one_letter_code
_entity_poly.pdbx_strand_id
1 'polypeptide(L)'
;MQENREIIEVSMSEPILTFYHAPMYVAGRYTKSQRNIAQSPWINKSLQSVSGYIDAIVTKHFQADGCKFCSAGREDIDVKMLGEGRPFLLEICNPRRYLLLRAHAQSGASLPPQNSPLDVLRKLLDTICSEVLQASLGSVSIIPRLWLVRGTASAQLIKVGEVHRPKLYKATISSKVPLVGCRNFKTLSINQKTPIRVLHRRANLNRSKMIYECELSPFPEDGSFVEVTIRAQAGTYRFSSSS
;
A
#
# COMPACT_ATOMS: atom_id res chain seq x y z
N MET A 1 -28.33 0.98 -3.92
CA MET A 1 -27.54 1.84 -3.01
C MET A 1 -27.51 1.10 -1.67
N GLN A 2 -26.35 0.70 -1.16
CA GLN A 2 -26.30 0.12 0.20
C GLN A 2 -26.26 1.31 1.17
N GLU A 3 -27.31 1.45 1.96
CA GLU A 3 -27.43 2.51 2.95
C GLU A 3 -26.32 2.36 3.98
N ASN A 4 -25.36 3.30 4.03
CA ASN A 4 -24.58 3.52 5.24
C ASN A 4 -25.56 3.86 6.36
N ARG A 5 -25.78 2.88 7.24
CA ARG A 5 -26.66 2.96 8.40
C ARG A 5 -25.91 3.66 9.52
N GLU A 6 -26.59 4.58 10.19
CA GLU A 6 -26.17 5.01 11.52
C GLU A 6 -26.29 3.80 12.44
N ILE A 7 -25.22 3.49 13.15
CA ILE A 7 -25.21 2.44 14.17
C ILE A 7 -25.49 3.13 15.49
N ILE A 8 -26.55 2.70 16.17
CA ILE A 8 -26.98 3.23 17.45
C ILE A 8 -26.61 2.21 18.52
N GLU A 9 -25.75 2.60 19.46
CA GLU A 9 -25.47 1.81 20.66
C GLU A 9 -26.17 2.45 21.86
N VAL A 10 -26.89 1.63 22.64
CA VAL A 10 -27.62 2.02 23.85
C VAL A 10 -27.02 1.29 25.04
N SER A 11 -26.49 2.04 26.00
CA SER A 11 -26.10 1.48 27.30
C SER A 11 -27.28 1.50 28.26
N MET A 12 -27.56 0.38 28.93
CA MET A 12 -28.70 0.24 29.85
C MET A 12 -28.36 0.58 31.30
N SER A 13 -27.07 0.78 31.63
CA SER A 13 -26.61 1.16 32.97
C SER A 13 -26.54 2.68 33.18
N GLU A 14 -26.36 3.43 32.10
CA GLU A 14 -26.46 4.90 32.03
C GLU A 14 -27.07 5.23 30.65
N PRO A 15 -28.13 6.04 30.54
CA PRO A 15 -28.83 6.28 29.27
C PRO A 15 -28.00 7.17 28.34
N ILE A 16 -26.94 6.61 27.78
CA ILE A 16 -26.06 7.24 26.79
C ILE A 16 -26.44 6.66 25.43
N LEU A 17 -26.82 7.54 24.52
CA LEU A 17 -27.08 7.22 23.12
C LEU A 17 -25.86 7.62 22.29
N THR A 18 -25.20 6.66 21.65
CA THR A 18 -24.04 6.94 20.80
C THR A 18 -24.35 6.58 19.35
N PHE A 19 -24.02 7.50 18.44
CA PHE A 19 -24.19 7.33 16.99
C PHE A 19 -22.84 7.13 16.32
N TYR A 20 -22.77 6.10 15.46
CA TYR A 20 -21.61 5.83 14.63
C TYR A 20 -21.99 5.74 13.16
N HIS A 21 -21.05 6.09 12.29
CA HIS A 21 -21.17 5.91 10.87
C HIS A 21 -20.47 4.63 10.42
N ALA A 22 -21.13 3.90 9.52
CA ALA A 22 -20.52 2.75 8.86
C ALA A 22 -19.18 3.14 8.19
N PRO A 23 -18.17 2.25 8.23
CA PRO A 23 -16.87 2.55 7.65
C PRO A 23 -16.94 2.78 6.14
N MET A 24 -16.06 3.64 5.65
CA MET A 24 -15.87 3.87 4.22
C MET A 24 -14.57 3.21 3.76
N TYR A 25 -14.52 2.78 2.51
CA TYR A 25 -13.35 2.10 1.97
C TYR A 25 -12.81 2.85 0.77
N VAL A 26 -11.52 3.14 0.80
CA VAL A 26 -10.80 3.76 -0.31
C VAL A 26 -9.66 2.86 -0.73
N ALA A 27 -9.56 2.55 -2.02
CA ALA A 27 -8.47 1.78 -2.59
C ALA A 27 -7.53 2.68 -3.39
N GLY A 28 -6.25 2.32 -3.44
CA GLY A 28 -5.26 3.06 -4.21
C GLY A 28 -4.00 2.24 -4.45
N ARG A 29 -3.02 2.88 -5.06
CA ARG A 29 -1.65 2.36 -5.15
C ARG A 29 -0.70 3.42 -4.63
N TYR A 30 0.25 3.02 -3.80
CA TYR A 30 1.28 3.94 -3.32
C TYR A 30 2.64 3.63 -3.93
N THR A 31 3.44 4.66 -4.15
CA THR A 31 4.89 4.54 -4.32
C THR A 31 5.62 5.12 -3.12
N LYS A 32 6.83 4.63 -2.92
CA LYS A 32 7.79 5.03 -1.89
C LYS A 32 9.13 5.24 -2.58
N SER A 33 9.49 6.50 -2.82
CA SER A 33 10.66 6.88 -3.62
C SER A 33 11.96 6.91 -2.81
N GLN A 34 11.86 6.94 -1.47
CA GLN A 34 12.99 6.98 -0.54
C GLN A 34 13.10 5.70 0.30
N ARG A 35 14.32 5.41 0.76
CA ARG A 35 14.57 4.36 1.76
C ARG A 35 14.33 4.95 3.17
N ASN A 36 14.36 4.11 4.20
CA ASN A 36 14.20 4.52 5.61
C ASN A 36 12.80 5.00 6.02
N ILE A 37 11.77 4.73 5.20
CA ILE A 37 10.35 4.97 5.51
C ILE A 37 9.67 3.63 5.74
N ALA A 38 9.01 3.43 6.88
CA ALA A 38 8.30 2.19 7.14
C ALA A 38 7.02 2.09 6.28
N GLN A 39 6.50 0.89 6.04
CA GLN A 39 5.16 0.79 5.43
C GLN A 39 4.07 1.21 6.42
N SER A 40 4.18 0.74 7.67
CA SER A 40 3.25 1.03 8.75
C SER A 40 4.02 1.54 9.99
N PRO A 41 3.39 2.33 10.87
CA PRO A 41 4.02 2.86 12.08
C PRO A 41 4.64 1.75 12.92
N TRP A 42 5.80 2.03 13.50
CA TRP A 42 6.41 1.15 14.49
C TRP A 42 6.13 1.73 15.86
N ILE A 43 5.35 1.03 16.68
CA ILE A 43 4.80 1.56 17.94
C ILE A 43 5.89 2.15 18.86
N ASN A 44 7.10 1.59 18.84
CA ASN A 44 8.20 2.02 19.71
C ASN A 44 9.26 2.88 18.99
N LYS A 45 9.01 3.33 17.76
CA LYS A 45 9.93 4.21 17.03
C LYS A 45 9.14 5.31 16.34
N SER A 46 9.56 6.56 16.53
CA SER A 46 9.04 7.74 15.83
C SER A 46 9.50 7.78 14.37
N LEU A 47 9.29 6.69 13.64
CA LEU A 47 9.61 6.56 12.22
C LEU A 47 8.42 6.95 11.37
N GLN A 48 8.70 7.73 10.33
CA GLN A 48 7.73 8.03 9.29
C GLN A 48 7.30 6.74 8.58
N SER A 49 6.03 6.70 8.17
CA SER A 49 5.49 5.54 7.47
C SER A 49 4.50 5.92 6.38
N VAL A 50 4.43 5.09 5.33
CA VAL A 50 3.48 5.25 4.23
C VAL A 50 2.06 5.35 4.76
N SER A 51 1.62 4.39 5.58
CA SER A 51 0.26 4.41 6.09
C SER A 51 0.01 5.55 7.06
N GLY A 52 1.02 6.00 7.82
CA GLY A 52 0.89 7.15 8.72
C GLY A 52 0.63 8.46 7.99
N TYR A 53 1.34 8.72 6.87
CA TYR A 53 1.06 9.89 6.04
C TYR A 53 -0.37 9.88 5.47
N ILE A 54 -0.79 8.72 4.96
CA ILE A 54 -2.12 8.56 4.36
C ILE A 54 -3.22 8.72 5.43
N ASP A 55 -3.08 8.04 6.58
CA ASP A 55 -4.05 8.07 7.67
C ASP A 55 -4.23 9.49 8.23
N ALA A 56 -3.13 10.19 8.55
CA ALA A 56 -3.20 11.54 9.11
C ALA A 56 -4.01 12.51 8.24
N ILE A 57 -3.85 12.43 6.93
CA ILE A 57 -4.53 13.31 5.97
C ILE A 57 -5.97 12.87 5.74
N VAL A 58 -6.20 11.57 5.50
CA VAL A 58 -7.55 11.05 5.27
C VAL A 58 -8.43 11.25 6.50
N THR A 59 -7.94 10.94 7.69
CA THR A 59 -8.68 11.11 8.94
C THR A 59 -9.08 12.56 9.17
N LYS A 60 -8.21 13.53 8.84
CA LYS A 60 -8.52 14.97 8.88
C LYS A 60 -9.64 15.34 7.90
N HIS A 61 -9.55 14.91 6.64
CA HIS A 61 -10.51 15.28 5.60
C HIS A 61 -11.89 14.66 5.82
N PHE A 62 -11.95 13.42 6.32
CA PHE A 62 -13.21 12.73 6.60
C PHE A 62 -13.73 12.94 8.02
N GLN A 63 -12.98 13.65 8.88
CA GLN A 63 -13.24 13.76 10.31
C GLN A 63 -13.51 12.36 10.91
N ALA A 64 -12.67 11.40 10.58
CA ALA A 64 -12.81 10.01 11.00
C ALA A 64 -12.20 9.79 12.39
N ASP A 65 -12.44 8.62 12.99
CA ASP A 65 -11.75 8.22 14.22
C ASP A 65 -10.35 7.63 13.93
N GLY A 66 -10.10 7.25 12.68
CA GLY A 66 -8.82 6.72 12.21
C GLY A 66 -9.00 5.86 10.97
N CYS A 67 -7.89 5.29 10.49
CA CYS A 67 -7.90 4.40 9.34
C CYS A 67 -7.25 3.04 9.62
N LYS A 68 -7.77 1.97 8.99
CA LYS A 68 -7.08 0.67 8.91
C LYS A 68 -6.50 0.48 7.52
N PHE A 69 -5.18 0.33 7.46
CA PHE A 69 -4.44 0.18 6.21
C PHE A 69 -4.14 -1.29 5.89
N CYS A 70 -4.62 -1.78 4.75
CA CYS A 70 -4.37 -3.13 4.24
C CYS A 70 -3.69 -3.04 2.88
N SER A 71 -2.57 -3.72 2.66
CA SER A 71 -1.84 -3.65 1.38
C SER A 71 -1.49 -5.02 0.83
N ALA A 72 -1.27 -5.09 -0.48
CA ALA A 72 -0.97 -6.34 -1.18
C ALA A 72 0.49 -6.74 -0.96
N GLY A 73 0.82 -7.15 0.28
CA GLY A 73 2.17 -7.43 0.78
C GLY A 73 2.89 -6.20 1.31
N ARG A 74 4.17 -6.35 1.67
CA ARG A 74 5.00 -5.31 2.28
C ARG A 74 6.42 -5.30 1.76
N GLU A 75 7.02 -4.12 1.66
CA GLU A 75 8.46 -3.93 1.47
C GLU A 75 9.18 -3.62 2.79
N ASP A 76 10.48 -3.93 2.83
CA ASP A 76 11.32 -3.57 3.96
C ASP A 76 11.62 -2.07 3.99
N ILE A 77 12.02 -1.58 5.16
CA ILE A 77 12.19 -0.14 5.43
C ILE A 77 13.25 0.48 4.51
N ASP A 78 14.29 -0.28 4.20
CA ASP A 78 15.38 0.07 3.30
C ASP A 78 15.03 -0.13 1.81
N VAL A 79 13.82 -0.57 1.46
CA VAL A 79 13.41 -0.83 0.06
C VAL A 79 12.49 0.28 -0.46
N LYS A 80 12.76 0.75 -1.69
CA LYS A 80 11.86 1.63 -2.45
C LYS A 80 10.71 0.84 -3.09
N MET A 81 9.53 1.46 -3.24
CA MET A 81 8.40 0.92 -3.99
C MET A 81 8.09 1.84 -5.18
N LEU A 82 8.41 1.41 -6.40
CA LEU A 82 8.39 2.26 -7.60
C LEU A 82 7.39 1.74 -8.65
N GLY A 83 7.41 2.35 -9.84
CA GLY A 83 6.56 1.99 -10.98
C GLY A 83 5.08 2.23 -10.67
N GLU A 84 4.25 1.25 -11.01
CA GLU A 84 2.80 1.24 -10.77
C GLU A 84 2.40 1.30 -9.28
N GLY A 85 3.35 1.17 -8.37
CA GLY A 85 3.12 1.20 -6.93
C GLY A 85 2.47 -0.07 -6.39
N ARG A 86 2.33 -0.11 -5.06
CA ARG A 86 1.71 -1.21 -4.33
C ARG A 86 0.22 -0.93 -4.08
N PRO A 87 -0.68 -1.85 -4.47
CA PRO A 87 -2.09 -1.74 -4.12
C PRO A 87 -2.34 -1.76 -2.61
N PHE A 88 -3.26 -0.92 -2.17
CA PHE A 88 -3.77 -0.89 -0.80
C PHE A 88 -5.28 -0.60 -0.76
N LEU A 89 -5.87 -0.94 0.37
CA LEU A 89 -7.22 -0.62 0.80
C LEU A 89 -7.11 0.08 2.15
N LEU A 90 -7.86 1.16 2.31
CA LEU A 90 -7.96 1.96 3.51
C LEU A 90 -9.40 1.93 4.00
N GLU A 91 -9.62 1.40 5.21
CA GLU A 91 -10.90 1.49 5.91
C GLU A 91 -10.91 2.74 6.78
N ILE A 92 -11.74 3.71 6.44
CA ILE A 92 -11.96 4.95 7.17
C ILE A 92 -13.04 4.68 8.22
N CYS A 93 -12.68 4.75 9.49
CA CYS A 93 -13.54 4.38 10.62
C CYS A 93 -14.39 5.58 11.06
N ASN A 94 -15.71 5.40 11.18
CA ASN A 94 -16.65 6.42 11.66
C ASN A 94 -16.47 7.82 11.00
N PRO A 95 -16.49 7.93 9.66
CA PRO A 95 -16.32 9.22 8.99
C PRO A 95 -17.51 10.13 9.27
N ARG A 96 -17.26 11.38 9.67
CA ARG A 96 -18.31 12.38 9.94
C ARG A 96 -18.53 13.36 8.78
N ARG A 97 -17.49 13.63 7.98
CA ARG A 97 -17.54 14.56 6.85
C ARG A 97 -17.87 13.86 5.53
N TYR A 98 -19.03 13.21 5.47
CA TYR A 98 -19.59 12.64 4.22
C TYR A 98 -21.08 12.99 4.00
N LEU A 99 -21.81 13.39 5.05
CA LEU A 99 -23.23 13.74 4.97
C LEU A 99 -23.50 14.93 4.04
N LEU A 100 -22.54 15.86 3.90
CA LEU A 100 -22.67 17.00 2.97
C LEU A 100 -22.81 16.56 1.51
N LEU A 101 -22.14 15.47 1.09
CA LEU A 101 -22.29 14.93 -0.27
C LEU A 101 -23.68 14.32 -0.53
N ARG A 102 -24.33 13.80 0.51
CA ARG A 102 -25.72 13.27 0.46
C ARG A 102 -26.76 14.39 0.48
N ALA A 103 -26.58 15.37 1.38
CA ALA A 103 -27.52 16.47 1.53
C ALA A 103 -27.69 17.24 0.21
N HIS A 104 -26.60 17.49 -0.53
CA HIS A 104 -26.64 18.15 -1.85
C HIS A 104 -27.31 17.30 -2.94
N ALA A 105 -27.30 15.97 -2.82
CA ALA A 105 -28.00 15.08 -3.76
C ALA A 105 -29.52 15.02 -3.48
N GLN A 106 -29.94 15.33 -2.25
CA GLN A 106 -31.33 15.23 -1.79
C GLN A 106 -32.05 16.59 -1.73
N SER A 107 -31.32 17.71 -1.61
CA SER A 107 -31.92 19.03 -1.35
C SER A 107 -32.50 19.75 -2.55
N GLY A 108 -32.48 19.19 -3.77
CA GLY A 108 -33.07 19.83 -4.97
C GLY A 108 -32.45 21.17 -5.36
N ALA A 109 -31.47 21.68 -4.60
CA ALA A 109 -30.69 22.85 -4.95
C ALA A 109 -29.84 22.49 -6.17
N SER A 110 -30.10 23.16 -7.29
CA SER A 110 -29.33 22.98 -8.51
C SER A 110 -27.87 23.38 -8.24
N LEU A 111 -27.01 22.37 -8.07
CA LEU A 111 -25.58 22.57 -8.23
C LEU A 111 -25.36 23.14 -9.64
N PRO A 112 -24.45 24.12 -9.83
CA PRO A 112 -24.05 24.49 -11.18
C PRO A 112 -23.64 23.22 -11.94
N PRO A 113 -23.86 23.14 -13.27
CA PRO A 113 -23.71 21.92 -14.08
C PRO A 113 -22.31 21.25 -14.03
N GLN A 114 -21.37 21.83 -13.27
CA GLN A 114 -19.97 21.48 -13.13
C GLN A 114 -19.60 20.77 -11.81
N ASN A 115 -20.53 20.50 -10.89
CA ASN A 115 -20.18 19.92 -9.57
C ASN A 115 -21.16 18.85 -9.09
N SER A 116 -21.20 17.68 -9.74
CA SER A 116 -21.92 16.54 -9.18
C SER A 116 -21.31 16.12 -7.81
N PRO A 117 -22.05 15.44 -6.92
CA PRO A 117 -21.47 14.87 -5.70
C PRO A 117 -20.25 13.98 -5.97
N LEU A 118 -20.23 13.30 -7.13
CA LEU A 118 -19.07 12.51 -7.56
C LEU A 118 -17.86 13.38 -7.91
N ASP A 119 -18.07 14.55 -8.51
CA ASP A 119 -16.99 15.50 -8.80
C ASP A 119 -16.41 16.11 -7.53
N VAL A 120 -17.26 16.44 -6.55
CA VAL A 120 -16.80 16.93 -5.25
C VAL A 120 -15.96 15.86 -4.54
N LEU A 121 -16.43 14.60 -4.54
CA LEU A 121 -15.66 13.49 -3.98
C LEU A 121 -14.33 13.29 -4.72
N ARG A 122 -14.35 13.35 -6.05
CA ARG A 122 -13.13 13.20 -6.86
C ARG A 122 -12.12 14.31 -6.57
N LYS A 123 -12.57 15.56 -6.50
CA LYS A 123 -11.74 16.71 -6.11
C LYS A 123 -11.13 16.51 -4.73
N LEU A 124 -11.92 16.06 -3.75
CA LEU A 124 -11.43 15.76 -2.40
C LEU A 124 -10.34 14.67 -2.42
N LEU A 125 -10.56 13.58 -3.15
CA LEU A 125 -9.58 12.50 -3.26
C LEU A 125 -8.29 12.97 -3.96
N ASP A 126 -8.38 13.82 -4.98
CA ASP A 126 -7.23 14.44 -5.65
C ASP A 126 -6.46 15.40 -4.71
N THR A 127 -7.17 16.17 -3.87
CA THR A 127 -6.58 17.01 -2.81
C THR A 127 -5.81 16.16 -1.79
N ILE A 128 -6.42 15.06 -1.31
CA ILE A 128 -5.77 14.12 -0.38
C ILE A 128 -4.47 13.58 -1.00
N CYS A 129 -4.48 13.19 -2.28
CA CYS A 129 -3.27 12.70 -2.95
C CYS A 129 -2.16 13.76 -2.97
N SER A 130 -2.50 15.01 -3.25
CA SER A 130 -1.55 16.13 -3.28
C SER A 130 -0.98 16.43 -1.89
N GLU A 131 -1.82 16.45 -0.86
CA GLU A 131 -1.38 16.66 0.53
C GLU A 131 -0.47 15.54 1.02
N VAL A 132 -0.73 14.27 0.64
CA VAL A 132 0.14 13.14 0.99
C VAL A 132 1.52 13.31 0.36
N LEU A 133 1.56 13.74 -0.89
CA LEU A 133 2.82 14.03 -1.58
C LEU A 133 3.59 15.17 -0.89
N GLN A 134 2.90 16.24 -0.52
CA GLN A 134 3.51 17.40 0.16
C GLN A 134 4.01 17.04 1.57
N ALA A 135 3.17 16.42 2.40
CA ALA A 135 3.50 16.06 3.78
C ALA A 135 4.67 15.05 3.86
N SER A 136 4.80 14.20 2.83
CA SER A 136 5.91 13.26 2.71
C SER A 136 7.14 13.83 2.00
N LEU A 137 7.15 15.12 1.64
CA LEU A 137 8.22 15.77 0.87
C LEU A 137 8.55 15.01 -0.43
N GLY A 138 7.52 14.48 -1.10
CA GLY A 138 7.65 13.70 -2.34
C GLY A 138 8.07 12.24 -2.14
N SER A 139 8.26 11.80 -0.90
CA SER A 139 8.74 10.44 -0.61
C SER A 139 7.65 9.37 -0.76
N VAL A 140 6.38 9.74 -0.59
CA VAL A 140 5.21 8.88 -0.75
C VAL A 140 4.22 9.54 -1.72
N SER A 141 3.81 8.80 -2.75
CA SER A 141 2.82 9.26 -3.72
C SER A 141 1.72 8.23 -3.90
N ILE A 142 0.51 8.67 -4.24
CA ILE A 142 -0.63 7.82 -4.58
C ILE A 142 -0.88 7.92 -6.08
N ILE A 143 -0.91 6.79 -6.80
CA ILE A 143 -0.94 6.74 -8.27
C ILE A 143 -2.21 6.03 -8.78
N PRO A 144 -2.88 6.56 -9.83
CA PRO A 144 -2.97 7.97 -10.23
C PRO A 144 -4.01 8.73 -9.38
N ARG A 145 -4.91 7.99 -8.73
CA ARG A 145 -6.03 8.47 -7.90
C ARG A 145 -6.45 7.41 -6.88
N LEU A 146 -7.05 7.86 -5.79
CA LEU A 146 -7.82 7.03 -4.85
C LEU A 146 -9.20 6.69 -5.43
N TRP A 147 -9.73 5.52 -5.06
CA TRP A 147 -11.02 5.01 -5.52
C TRP A 147 -11.90 4.68 -4.32
N LEU A 148 -13.11 5.24 -4.27
CA LEU A 148 -14.10 4.77 -3.31
C LEU A 148 -14.54 3.35 -3.73
N VAL A 149 -14.43 2.40 -2.81
CA VAL A 149 -14.85 1.01 -3.03
C VAL A 149 -15.91 0.61 -2.02
N ARG A 150 -16.73 -0.40 -2.39
CA ARG A 150 -17.86 -0.84 -1.57
C ARG A 150 -17.48 -2.06 -0.75
N GLY A 151 -17.57 -1.91 0.57
CA GLY A 151 -17.46 -3.01 1.53
C GLY A 151 -16.09 -3.70 1.53
N THR A 152 -16.07 -4.87 2.16
CA THR A 152 -14.85 -5.62 2.49
C THR A 152 -14.38 -6.55 1.37
N ALA A 153 -15.15 -6.71 0.28
CA ALA A 153 -14.78 -7.57 -0.85
C ALA A 153 -13.43 -7.16 -1.46
N SER A 154 -13.12 -5.86 -1.50
CA SER A 154 -11.83 -5.36 -1.95
C SER A 154 -10.65 -5.86 -1.09
N ALA A 155 -10.87 -6.13 0.20
CA ALA A 155 -9.82 -6.68 1.07
C ALA A 155 -9.41 -8.10 0.65
N GLN A 156 -10.37 -8.89 0.16
CA GLN A 156 -10.08 -10.22 -0.40
C GLN A 156 -9.22 -10.10 -1.67
N LEU A 157 -9.51 -9.14 -2.54
CA LEU A 157 -8.70 -8.88 -3.75
C LEU A 157 -7.26 -8.47 -3.42
N ILE A 158 -7.07 -7.67 -2.37
CA ILE A 158 -5.73 -7.31 -1.86
C ILE A 158 -4.97 -8.58 -1.44
N LYS A 159 -5.63 -9.48 -0.70
CA LYS A 159 -5.04 -10.76 -0.24
C LYS A 159 -4.69 -11.69 -1.41
N VAL A 160 -5.57 -11.81 -2.40
CA VAL A 160 -5.29 -12.58 -3.63
C VAL A 160 -4.07 -12.02 -4.36
N GLY A 161 -3.98 -10.69 -4.47
CA GLY A 161 -2.84 -10.01 -5.09
C GLY A 161 -1.52 -10.17 -4.33
N GLU A 162 -1.57 -10.30 -3.00
CA GLU A 162 -0.40 -10.61 -2.18
C GLU A 162 0.14 -12.01 -2.50
N VAL A 163 -0.74 -13.01 -2.57
CA VAL A 163 -0.38 -14.44 -2.65
C VAL A 163 -0.06 -14.91 -4.06
N HIS A 164 -0.74 -14.40 -5.08
CA HIS A 164 -0.66 -14.98 -6.42
C HIS A 164 0.06 -14.10 -7.44
N ARG A 165 0.06 -12.77 -7.28
CA ARG A 165 0.64 -11.89 -8.31
C ARG A 165 2.17 -11.90 -8.24
N PRO A 166 2.87 -12.14 -9.38
CA PRO A 166 4.31 -12.00 -9.46
C PRO A 166 4.78 -10.63 -8.99
N LYS A 167 6.01 -10.58 -8.48
CA LYS A 167 6.64 -9.34 -8.02
C LYS A 167 7.83 -9.04 -8.92
N LEU A 168 7.95 -7.77 -9.31
CA LEU A 168 9.07 -7.26 -10.09
C LEU A 168 10.01 -6.52 -9.14
N TYR A 169 11.29 -6.83 -9.25
CA TYR A 169 12.34 -6.26 -8.44
C TYR A 169 13.45 -5.71 -9.33
N LYS A 170 14.03 -4.61 -8.89
CA LYS A 170 15.22 -4.04 -9.49
C LYS A 170 16.27 -3.87 -8.40
N ALA A 171 17.48 -4.36 -8.63
CA ALA A 171 18.54 -4.37 -7.63
C ALA A 171 19.91 -4.17 -8.29
N THR A 172 20.86 -3.62 -7.53
CA THR A 172 22.27 -3.59 -7.91
C THR A 172 22.97 -4.70 -7.16
N ILE A 173 23.66 -5.57 -7.88
CA ILE A 173 24.49 -6.64 -7.31
C ILE A 173 25.94 -6.26 -7.54
N SER A 174 26.74 -6.25 -6.47
CA SER A 174 28.19 -6.13 -6.55
C SER A 174 28.84 -7.43 -6.10
N SER A 175 30.06 -7.67 -6.59
CA SER A 175 30.82 -8.87 -6.27
C SER A 175 32.31 -8.53 -6.10
N LYS A 176 33.00 -9.33 -5.28
CA LYS A 176 34.46 -9.24 -5.12
C LYS A 176 35.21 -9.82 -6.32
N VAL A 177 34.54 -10.65 -7.11
CA VAL A 177 35.05 -11.24 -8.36
C VAL A 177 34.24 -10.63 -9.51
N PRO A 178 34.85 -10.28 -10.66
CA PRO A 178 34.13 -9.71 -11.79
C PRO A 178 32.91 -10.55 -12.18
N LEU A 179 31.77 -9.89 -12.39
CA LEU A 179 30.50 -10.54 -12.76
C LEU A 179 30.42 -10.88 -14.26
N VAL A 180 31.52 -10.69 -14.99
CA VAL A 180 31.63 -10.93 -16.43
C VAL A 180 31.31 -12.39 -16.72
N GLY A 181 30.34 -12.61 -17.62
CA GLY A 181 29.88 -13.95 -18.01
C GLY A 181 28.56 -14.37 -17.36
N CYS A 182 28.04 -13.65 -16.35
CA CYS A 182 26.66 -13.82 -15.91
C CYS A 182 25.69 -13.50 -17.07
N ARG A 183 24.60 -14.26 -17.17
CA ARG A 183 23.64 -14.14 -18.27
C ARG A 183 22.22 -13.98 -17.75
N ASN A 184 21.40 -13.36 -18.59
CA ASN A 184 19.95 -13.40 -18.43
C ASN A 184 19.49 -14.85 -18.38
N PHE A 185 18.46 -15.12 -17.60
CA PHE A 185 17.82 -16.42 -17.59
C PHE A 185 16.32 -16.29 -17.43
N LYS A 186 15.61 -17.31 -17.90
CA LYS A 186 14.18 -17.47 -17.71
C LYS A 186 13.93 -18.77 -16.97
N THR A 187 12.95 -18.76 -16.09
CA THR A 187 12.47 -19.95 -15.38
C THR A 187 13.57 -20.67 -14.58
N LEU A 188 13.77 -20.22 -13.34
CA LEU A 188 14.65 -20.88 -12.38
C LEU A 188 13.86 -21.25 -11.12
N SER A 189 13.81 -22.54 -10.80
CA SER A 189 13.32 -22.99 -9.51
C SER A 189 14.43 -22.87 -8.47
N ILE A 190 14.13 -22.21 -7.36
CA ILE A 190 15.05 -22.02 -6.24
C ILE A 190 14.42 -22.57 -4.96
N ASN A 191 15.27 -23.07 -4.06
CA ASN A 191 14.84 -23.49 -2.72
C ASN A 191 15.31 -22.46 -1.69
N GLN A 192 14.37 -21.71 -1.11
CA GLN A 192 14.68 -20.65 -0.15
C GLN A 192 14.41 -21.11 1.28
N LYS A 193 15.46 -21.17 2.10
CA LYS A 193 15.30 -21.26 3.56
C LYS A 193 14.74 -19.95 4.09
N THR A 194 13.96 -20.04 5.16
CA THR A 194 13.40 -18.84 5.81
C THR A 194 14.54 -17.96 6.33
N PRO A 195 14.66 -16.69 5.88
CA PRO A 195 15.78 -15.85 6.27
C PRO A 195 15.82 -15.57 7.78
N ILE A 196 17.03 -15.54 8.37
CA ILE A 196 17.25 -15.35 9.80
C ILE A 196 16.50 -14.12 10.34
N ARG A 197 16.60 -13.00 9.61
CA ARG A 197 15.96 -11.72 9.97
C ARG A 197 14.43 -11.78 10.11
N VAL A 198 13.76 -12.81 9.58
CA VAL A 198 12.30 -12.98 9.70
C VAL A 198 11.90 -14.22 10.52
N LEU A 199 12.85 -15.00 11.04
CA LEU A 199 12.56 -16.22 11.82
C LEU A 199 11.68 -15.95 13.04
N HIS A 200 11.84 -14.78 13.69
CA HIS A 200 11.01 -14.38 14.82
C HIS A 200 9.51 -14.19 14.47
N ARG A 201 9.12 -14.19 13.19
CA ARG A 201 7.72 -14.07 12.74
C ARG A 201 7.27 -15.19 11.80
N ARG A 202 8.16 -16.08 11.39
CA ARG A 202 7.89 -17.06 10.31
C ARG A 202 8.52 -18.40 10.66
N ALA A 203 7.75 -19.47 10.42
CA ALA A 203 8.24 -20.84 10.56
C ALA A 203 9.47 -21.09 9.68
N ASN A 204 10.49 -21.70 10.28
CA ASN A 204 11.76 -22.03 9.65
C ASN A 204 11.59 -23.21 8.67
N LEU A 205 11.29 -22.90 7.42
CA LEU A 205 11.04 -23.89 6.36
C LEU A 205 11.80 -23.52 5.09
N ASN A 206 12.12 -24.54 4.29
CA ASN A 206 12.54 -24.39 2.91
C ASN A 206 11.31 -24.30 2.00
N ARG A 207 11.26 -23.29 1.14
CA ARG A 207 10.15 -23.09 0.19
C ARG A 207 10.70 -23.07 -1.22
N SER A 208 10.18 -23.96 -2.07
CA SER A 208 10.40 -23.89 -3.51
C SER A 208 9.74 -22.61 -4.05
N LYS A 209 10.49 -21.85 -4.83
CA LYS A 209 10.05 -20.59 -5.45
C LYS A 209 10.49 -20.54 -6.90
N MET A 210 9.68 -19.89 -7.73
CA MET A 210 9.99 -19.69 -9.14
C MET A 210 10.49 -18.26 -9.38
N ILE A 211 11.65 -18.14 -10.02
CA ILE A 211 12.07 -16.93 -10.71
C ILE A 211 11.64 -17.08 -12.16
N TYR A 212 10.72 -16.24 -12.61
CA TYR A 212 10.21 -16.31 -13.98
C TYR A 212 11.22 -15.75 -14.97
N GLU A 213 11.90 -14.66 -14.59
CA GLU A 213 12.82 -13.94 -15.47
C GLU A 213 13.83 -13.16 -14.65
N CYS A 214 15.07 -13.14 -15.13
CA CYS A 214 16.16 -12.31 -14.64
C CYS A 214 16.88 -11.68 -15.82
N GLU A 215 16.91 -10.36 -15.84
CA GLU A 215 17.56 -9.55 -16.87
C GLU A 215 18.67 -8.71 -16.24
N LEU A 216 19.85 -8.78 -16.83
CA LEU A 216 21.04 -8.04 -16.44
C LEU A 216 21.19 -6.83 -17.36
N SER A 217 21.52 -5.67 -16.79
CA SER A 217 22.03 -4.54 -17.56
C SER A 217 23.42 -4.85 -18.13
N PRO A 218 23.90 -4.06 -19.11
CA PRO A 218 25.32 -4.07 -19.47
C PRO A 218 26.20 -3.86 -18.23
N PHE A 219 27.36 -4.51 -18.22
CA PHE A 219 28.34 -4.39 -17.15
C PHE A 219 29.21 -3.13 -17.35
N PRO A 220 29.67 -2.48 -16.27
CA PRO A 220 30.79 -1.56 -16.36
C PRO A 220 32.05 -2.31 -16.83
N GLU A 221 33.05 -1.59 -17.34
CA GLU A 221 34.28 -2.19 -17.89
C GLU A 221 35.02 -3.09 -16.88
N ASP A 222 34.99 -2.73 -15.59
CA ASP A 222 35.62 -3.49 -14.51
C ASP A 222 34.78 -4.68 -14.00
N GLY A 223 33.52 -4.82 -14.47
CA GLY A 223 32.60 -5.86 -14.03
C GLY A 223 32.25 -5.83 -12.54
N SER A 224 32.44 -4.69 -11.85
CA SER A 224 32.33 -4.55 -10.39
C SER A 224 30.89 -4.69 -9.87
N PHE A 225 29.91 -4.26 -10.66
CA PHE A 225 28.50 -4.40 -10.35
C PHE A 225 27.65 -4.65 -11.59
N VAL A 226 26.42 -5.09 -11.38
CA VAL A 226 25.40 -5.20 -12.42
C VAL A 226 24.04 -4.83 -11.86
N GLU A 227 23.24 -4.14 -12.67
CA GLU A 227 21.84 -3.91 -12.34
C GLU A 227 21.00 -5.08 -12.85
N VAL A 228 20.14 -5.62 -12.00
CA VAL A 228 19.31 -6.78 -12.31
C VAL A 228 17.84 -6.46 -12.14
N THR A 229 17.04 -6.90 -13.09
CA THR A 229 15.59 -6.90 -13.02
C THR A 229 15.11 -8.35 -12.86
N ILE A 230 14.40 -8.65 -11.78
CA ILE A 230 13.96 -10.00 -11.43
C ILE A 230 12.44 -10.01 -11.30
N ARG A 231 11.78 -10.85 -12.11
CA ARG A 231 10.35 -11.16 -11.97
C ARG A 231 10.20 -12.51 -11.27
N ALA A 232 9.66 -12.51 -10.06
CA ALA A 232 9.60 -13.69 -9.21
C ALA A 232 8.18 -14.00 -8.71
N GLN A 233 7.97 -15.25 -8.30
CA GLN A 233 6.77 -15.69 -7.61
C GLN A 233 6.54 -14.87 -6.33
N ALA A 234 5.27 -14.68 -5.96
CA ALA A 234 4.91 -14.06 -4.70
C ALA A 234 5.56 -14.75 -3.48
N GLY A 235 5.98 -13.94 -2.51
CA GLY A 235 6.65 -14.40 -1.30
C GLY A 235 8.09 -14.88 -1.50
N THR A 236 8.71 -14.64 -2.67
CA THR A 236 10.14 -14.87 -2.89
C THR A 236 10.95 -13.84 -2.11
N TYR A 237 11.92 -14.29 -1.31
CA TYR A 237 12.83 -13.41 -0.57
C TYR A 237 13.96 -12.94 -1.50
N ARG A 238 14.19 -11.63 -1.58
CA ARG A 238 15.25 -11.06 -2.44
C ARG A 238 16.65 -11.17 -1.85
N PHE A 239 16.76 -10.99 -0.54
CA PHE A 239 18.01 -11.06 0.19
C PHE A 239 17.93 -12.23 1.16
N SER A 240 18.53 -13.35 0.77
CA SER A 240 18.95 -14.38 1.72
C SER A 240 20.41 -14.11 2.03
N SER A 241 20.69 -13.38 3.11
CA SER A 241 22.00 -13.47 3.73
C SER A 241 22.12 -14.89 4.28
N SER A 242 22.71 -15.79 3.50
CA SER A 242 23.40 -16.95 4.07
C SER A 242 24.55 -16.38 4.87
N SER A 243 24.37 -16.33 6.20
CA SER A 243 25.52 -16.32 7.10
C SER A 243 26.10 -17.72 7.07
#